data_AF-A0A1G7S4U0-F1
#
_entry.id   AF-A0A1G7S4U0-F1
#
_cell.length_a   1.000
_cell.length_b   1.000
_cell.length_c   1.000
_cell.angle_alpha   90.00
_cell.angle_beta   90.00
_cell.angle_gamma   90.00
#
_symmetry.space_group_name_H-M   'P 1'
#
loop_
_entity.id
_entity.type
_entity.pdbx_description
1 polymer ?
#
loop_
_entity_poly.entity_id
_entity_poly.type
_entity_poly.pdbx_seq_one_letter_code
_entity_poly.pdbx_strand_id
1 'polypeptide(L)'
;MSSRPVPAHAAELEPLRRHLRDPSSILDVGPGWRALVLRCHEAVVAVFPEYELLAVKQKWAVLSFQAFPRPWKRGGNWTSDEAVRLDALVAGFTAASERLCERCGNAGSLRETRRIELTLCDVCESHVGPDGRL
;
A
#
# COMPACT_ATOMS: atom_id res chain seq x y z
N MET A 1 -5.93 -17.52 -26.58
CA MET A 1 -6.02 -16.90 -25.24
C MET A 1 -5.04 -15.75 -25.24
N SER A 2 -5.52 -14.51 -25.37
CA SER A 2 -4.67 -13.34 -25.58
C SER A 2 -4.12 -12.86 -24.24
N SER A 3 -2.87 -13.23 -23.94
CA SER A 3 -2.16 -12.75 -22.76
C SER A 3 -1.83 -11.27 -22.97
N ARG A 4 -2.65 -10.38 -22.42
CA ARG A 4 -2.31 -8.95 -22.35
C ARG A 4 -1.01 -8.83 -21.54
N PRO A 5 0.01 -8.10 -22.03
CA PRO A 5 1.19 -7.82 -21.23
C PRO A 5 0.75 -7.11 -19.95
N VAL A 6 1.05 -7.69 -18.80
CA VAL A 6 0.94 -6.98 -17.53
C VAL A 6 1.97 -5.85 -17.60
N PRO A 7 1.59 -4.56 -17.45
CA PRO A 7 2.56 -3.48 -17.46
C PRO A 7 3.64 -3.78 -16.41
N ALA A 8 4.92 -3.55 -16.73
CA ALA A 8 6.05 -3.88 -15.85
C ALA A 8 5.88 -3.36 -14.40
N HIS A 9 5.16 -2.26 -14.26
CA HIS A 9 4.75 -1.63 -13.01
C HIS A 9 3.80 -2.44 -12.12
N ALA A 10 2.99 -3.33 -12.68
CA ALA A 10 2.12 -4.23 -11.93
C ALA A 10 2.85 -5.50 -11.48
N ALA A 11 3.96 -5.88 -12.13
CA ALA A 11 4.77 -7.03 -11.74
C ALA A 11 5.56 -6.80 -10.45
N GLU A 12 5.91 -5.54 -10.13
CA GLU A 12 6.65 -5.19 -8.91
C GLU A 12 5.91 -5.62 -7.64
N LEU A 13 4.58 -5.55 -7.64
CA LEU A 13 3.75 -5.92 -6.49
C LEU A 13 3.17 -7.34 -6.59
N GLU A 14 3.66 -8.16 -7.52
CA GLU A 14 3.21 -9.54 -7.70
C GLU A 14 3.25 -10.37 -6.40
N PRO A 15 4.27 -10.26 -5.52
CA PRO A 15 4.31 -11.01 -4.27
C PRO A 15 3.08 -10.81 -3.36
N LEU A 16 2.43 -9.65 -3.44
CA LEU A 16 1.23 -9.35 -2.66
C LEU A 16 -0.01 -10.08 -3.20
N ARG A 17 -0.04 -10.41 -4.50
CA ARG A 17 -1.24 -10.96 -5.15
C ARG A 17 -1.71 -12.27 -4.53
N ARG A 18 -0.79 -13.12 -4.08
CA ARG A 18 -1.12 -14.40 -3.41
C ARG A 18 -1.85 -14.22 -2.08
N HIS A 19 -1.77 -13.03 -1.47
CA HIS A 19 -2.41 -12.72 -0.21
C HIS A 19 -3.72 -11.97 -0.39
N LEU A 20 -4.06 -11.52 -1.60
CA LEU A 20 -5.31 -10.80 -1.84
C LEU A 20 -6.51 -11.67 -1.47
N ARG A 21 -7.36 -11.14 -0.58
CA ARG A 21 -8.66 -11.73 -0.25
C ARG A 21 -9.52 -11.90 -1.50
N ASP A 22 -9.53 -10.86 -2.32
CA ASP A 22 -10.18 -10.84 -3.62
C ASP A 22 -9.08 -10.67 -4.70
N PRO A 23 -8.81 -11.70 -5.53
CA PRO A 23 -7.80 -11.64 -6.59
C PRO A 23 -8.02 -10.53 -7.63
N SER A 24 -9.23 -9.97 -7.73
CA SER A 24 -9.56 -8.86 -8.62
C SER A 24 -9.24 -7.47 -8.03
N SER A 25 -8.87 -7.42 -6.74
CA SER A 25 -8.51 -6.17 -6.06
C SER A 25 -7.33 -5.48 -6.73
N ILE A 26 -7.42 -4.15 -6.79
CA ILE A 26 -6.39 -3.28 -7.35
C ILE A 26 -5.54 -2.73 -6.20
N LEU A 27 -4.22 -2.74 -6.40
CA LEU A 27 -3.26 -2.06 -5.51
C LEU A 27 -3.11 -0.61 -6.01
N ASP A 28 -3.80 0.32 -5.35
CA ASP A 28 -3.98 1.70 -5.79
C ASP A 28 -3.00 2.65 -5.09
N VAL A 29 -1.72 2.52 -5.44
CA VAL A 29 -0.63 3.32 -4.88
C VAL A 29 0.24 3.92 -5.98
N GLY A 30 0.74 5.12 -5.72
CA GLY A 30 1.71 5.76 -6.60
C GLY A 30 3.02 4.95 -6.71
N PRO A 31 3.74 5.05 -7.86
CA PRO A 31 4.95 4.28 -8.10
C PRO A 31 6.05 4.51 -7.07
N GLY A 32 6.13 5.72 -6.50
CA GLY A 32 7.10 6.08 -5.45
C GLY A 32 6.93 5.32 -4.14
N TRP A 33 5.77 4.71 -3.89
CA TRP A 33 5.51 3.92 -2.68
C TRP A 33 5.63 2.42 -2.88
N ARG A 34 5.83 1.90 -4.10
CA ARG A 34 5.84 0.44 -4.34
C ARG A 34 6.92 -0.29 -3.57
N ALA A 35 8.13 0.29 -3.49
CA ALA A 35 9.20 -0.28 -2.67
C ALA A 35 8.86 -0.29 -1.17
N LEU A 36 8.12 0.73 -0.69
CA LEU A 36 7.63 0.77 0.69
C LEU A 36 6.58 -0.32 0.95
N VAL A 37 5.67 -0.52 0.01
CA VAL A 37 4.65 -1.57 0.04
C VAL A 37 5.27 -2.97 0.07
N LEU A 38 6.32 -3.21 -0.72
CA LEU A 38 7.04 -4.49 -0.71
C LEU A 38 7.73 -4.75 0.63
N ARG A 39 8.42 -3.76 1.20
CA ARG A 39 9.01 -3.92 2.54
C ARG A 39 7.95 -4.14 3.62
N CYS A 40 6.79 -3.50 3.50
CA CYS A 40 5.66 -3.75 4.38
C CYS A 40 5.17 -5.20 4.26
N HIS A 41 5.02 -5.70 3.02
CA HIS A 41 4.67 -7.09 2.75
C HIS A 41 5.68 -8.07 3.37
N GLU A 42 6.98 -7.86 3.16
CA GLU A 42 8.05 -8.70 3.72
C GLU A 42 7.99 -8.75 5.25
N ALA A 43 7.84 -7.59 5.90
CA ALA A 43 7.72 -7.50 7.35
C ALA A 43 6.47 -8.21 7.89
N VAL A 44 5.32 -8.08 7.19
CA VAL A 44 4.08 -8.76 7.57
C VAL A 44 4.20 -10.27 7.38
N VAL A 45 4.70 -10.75 6.23
CA VAL A 45 4.85 -12.20 5.95
C VAL A 45 5.77 -12.88 6.96
N ALA A 46 6.81 -12.19 7.45
CA ALA A 46 7.73 -12.74 8.43
C ALA A 46 7.05 -13.11 9.76
N VAL A 47 5.95 -12.44 10.11
CA VAL A 47 5.20 -12.64 11.36
C VAL A 47 3.88 -13.37 11.11
N PHE A 48 3.22 -13.07 9.99
CA PHE A 48 1.91 -13.53 9.59
C PHE A 48 1.99 -14.12 8.18
N PRO A 49 2.57 -15.33 8.01
CA PRO A 49 2.81 -15.90 6.69
C PRO A 49 1.53 -16.19 5.90
N GLU A 50 0.39 -16.34 6.59
CA GLU A 50 -0.93 -16.56 5.97
C GLU A 50 -1.79 -15.29 5.93
N TYR A 51 -1.22 -14.09 6.16
CA TYR A 51 -2.02 -12.87 6.23
C TYR A 51 -2.89 -12.70 4.97
N GLU A 52 -4.07 -12.11 5.18
CA GLU A 52 -5.06 -11.84 4.13
C GLU A 52 -5.09 -10.33 3.85
N LEU A 53 -4.76 -9.94 2.62
CA LEU A 53 -4.70 -8.56 2.16
C LEU A 53 -6.05 -8.11 1.62
N LEU A 54 -6.59 -7.03 2.18
CA LEU A 54 -7.88 -6.44 1.79
C LEU A 54 -7.70 -5.34 0.76
N ALA A 55 -6.77 -4.42 1.01
CA ALA A 55 -6.50 -3.30 0.14
C ALA A 55 -5.11 -2.72 0.42
N VAL A 56 -4.46 -2.22 -0.62
CA VAL A 56 -3.32 -1.31 -0.49
C VAL A 56 -3.65 -0.09 -1.31
N LYS A 57 -3.74 1.06 -0.64
CA LYS A 57 -4.15 2.30 -1.30
C LYS A 57 -3.55 3.53 -0.65
N GLN A 58 -3.58 4.64 -1.39
CA GLN A 58 -3.49 5.96 -0.79
C GLN A 58 -4.76 6.27 0.03
N LYS A 59 -4.58 6.90 1.19
CA LYS A 59 -5.67 7.48 1.98
C LYS A 59 -5.12 8.65 2.82
N TRP A 60 -5.62 9.87 2.61
CA TRP A 60 -5.20 11.06 3.36
C TRP A 60 -3.68 11.31 3.33
N ALA A 61 -3.11 11.32 2.12
CA ALA A 61 -1.66 11.44 1.83
C ALA A 61 -0.76 10.37 2.47
N VAL A 62 -1.32 9.28 2.99
CA VAL A 62 -0.54 8.17 3.58
C VAL A 62 -0.89 6.80 2.98
N LEU A 63 0.03 5.87 3.14
CA LEU A 63 -0.16 4.46 2.78
C LEU A 63 -1.13 3.80 3.74
N SER A 64 -2.23 3.28 3.19
CA SER A 64 -3.20 2.42 3.87
C SER A 64 -3.01 0.97 3.42
N PHE A 65 -2.26 0.18 4.19
CA PHE A 65 -2.11 -1.26 4.02
C PHE A 65 -3.11 -2.00 4.91
N GLN A 66 -4.22 -2.47 4.34
CA GLN A 66 -5.33 -3.08 5.09
C GLN A 66 -5.25 -4.59 4.97
N ALA A 67 -5.05 -5.27 6.09
CA ALA A 67 -4.88 -6.71 6.13
C ALA A 67 -5.47 -7.34 7.40
N PHE A 68 -5.67 -8.65 7.35
CA PHE A 68 -5.93 -9.49 8.50
C PHE A 68 -4.74 -10.42 8.76
N PRO A 69 -4.43 -10.77 10.03
CA PRO A 69 -3.29 -11.63 10.37
C PRO A 69 -3.32 -13.01 9.72
N ARG A 70 -4.52 -13.50 9.37
CA ARG A 70 -4.76 -14.78 8.70
C ARG A 70 -6.18 -14.80 8.11
N PRO A 71 -6.51 -15.75 7.23
CA PRO A 71 -7.82 -15.81 6.60
C PRO A 71 -8.90 -16.10 7.63
N TRP A 72 -10.10 -15.61 7.35
CA TRP A 72 -11.26 -15.87 8.19
C TRP A 72 -11.59 -17.37 8.27
N LYS A 73 -11.92 -17.88 9.46
CA LYS A 73 -12.38 -19.26 9.67
C LYS A 73 -13.69 -19.28 10.45
N ARG A 74 -14.61 -20.18 10.07
CA ARG A 74 -15.81 -20.46 10.86
C ARG A 74 -15.39 -20.94 12.25
N GLY A 75 -15.91 -20.29 13.30
CA GLY A 75 -15.63 -20.65 14.70
C GLY A 75 -14.62 -19.76 15.42
N GLY A 76 -14.01 -18.78 14.73
CA GLY A 76 -13.19 -17.76 15.38
C GLY A 76 -12.20 -17.09 14.44
N ASN A 77 -12.03 -15.77 14.61
CA ASN A 77 -11.07 -14.97 13.85
C ASN A 77 -9.70 -14.99 14.53
N TRP A 78 -8.87 -13.99 14.24
CA TRP A 78 -7.64 -13.66 14.95
C TRP A 78 -7.91 -13.10 16.35
N THR A 79 -6.94 -13.22 17.25
CA THR A 79 -6.99 -12.63 18.59
C THR A 79 -6.76 -11.12 18.55
N SER A 80 -7.11 -10.43 19.63
CA SER A 80 -6.78 -9.01 19.80
C SER A 80 -5.26 -8.76 19.71
N ASP A 81 -4.44 -9.66 20.26
CA ASP A 81 -2.97 -9.54 20.22
C ASP A 81 -2.40 -9.73 18.80
N GLU A 82 -3.01 -10.60 17.98
CA GLU A 82 -2.66 -10.73 16.57
C GLU A 82 -2.99 -9.44 15.81
N ALA A 83 -4.18 -8.86 16.04
CA ALA A 83 -4.58 -7.59 15.42
C ALA A 83 -3.63 -6.45 15.80
N VAL A 84 -3.38 -6.26 17.10
CA VAL A 84 -2.50 -5.19 17.62
C VAL A 84 -1.08 -5.29 17.04
N ARG A 85 -0.54 -6.52 16.93
CA ARG A 85 0.80 -6.72 16.36
C ARG A 85 0.85 -6.42 14.87
N LEU A 86 -0.19 -6.80 14.12
CA LEU A 86 -0.27 -6.46 12.69
C LEU A 86 -0.37 -4.94 12.50
N ASP A 87 -1.24 -4.28 13.26
CA ASP A 87 -1.43 -2.83 13.20
C ASP A 87 -0.12 -2.09 13.54
N ALA A 88 0.60 -2.54 14.56
CA ALA A 88 1.90 -1.96 14.94
C ALA A 88 2.96 -2.11 13.84
N LEU A 89 3.01 -3.25 13.15
CA LEU A 89 3.91 -3.45 12.01
C LEU A 89 3.57 -2.48 10.88
N VAL A 90 2.29 -2.40 10.50
CA VAL A 90 1.82 -1.55 9.40
C VAL A 90 2.01 -0.05 9.72
N ALA A 91 1.78 0.35 10.97
CA ALA A 91 1.89 1.74 11.40
C ALA A 91 3.26 2.37 11.09
N GLY A 92 4.35 1.60 11.20
CA GLY A 92 5.69 2.07 10.83
C GLY A 92 5.82 2.42 9.35
N PHE A 93 5.18 1.65 8.46
CA PHE A 93 5.17 1.90 7.02
C PHE A 93 4.23 3.03 6.63
N THR A 94 3.07 3.15 7.30
CA THR A 94 2.18 4.30 7.16
C THR A 94 2.94 5.59 7.53
N ALA A 95 3.61 5.64 8.68
CA ALA A 95 4.39 6.81 9.10
C ALA A 95 5.58 7.11 8.17
N ALA A 96 6.20 6.08 7.57
CA ALA A 96 7.25 6.29 6.58
C ALA A 96 6.73 6.92 5.27
N SER A 97 5.48 6.60 4.88
CA SER A 97 4.88 7.12 3.65
C SER A 97 4.66 8.64 3.67
N GLU A 98 4.44 9.23 4.85
CA GLU A 98 4.26 10.69 5.06
C GLU A 98 5.45 11.54 4.58
N ARG A 99 6.62 10.91 4.42
CA ARG A 99 7.87 11.59 4.02
C ARG A 99 8.37 11.16 2.66
N LEU A 100 7.62 10.33 1.93
CA LEU A 100 8.01 9.82 0.62
C LEU A 100 7.04 10.30 -0.45
N CYS A 101 7.58 10.90 -1.50
CA CYS A 101 6.81 11.31 -2.67
C CYS A 101 6.12 10.10 -3.30
N GLU A 102 4.79 10.12 -3.35
CA GLU A 102 3.95 9.07 -3.92
C GLU A 102 4.31 8.76 -5.38
N ARG A 103 4.78 9.76 -6.11
CA ARG A 103 5.09 9.63 -7.54
C ARG A 103 6.48 9.08 -7.82
N CYS A 104 7.50 9.53 -7.09
CA CYS A 104 8.90 9.22 -7.44
C CYS A 104 9.73 8.59 -6.32
N GLY A 105 9.22 8.52 -5.08
CA GLY A 105 9.90 7.90 -3.95
C GLY A 105 10.98 8.76 -3.28
N ASN A 106 11.26 9.97 -3.79
CA ASN A 106 12.13 10.94 -3.12
C ASN A 106 11.48 11.50 -1.85
N ALA A 107 12.23 12.28 -1.05
CA ALA A 107 11.67 13.01 0.08
C ALA A 107 10.48 13.89 -0.37
N GLY A 108 9.35 13.73 0.29
CA GLY A 108 8.12 14.46 0.02
C GLY A 108 7.52 15.03 1.31
N SER A 109 6.51 15.87 1.13
CA SER A 109 5.71 16.44 2.21
C SER A 109 4.24 16.48 1.79
N LEU A 110 3.36 16.57 2.78
CA LEU A 110 1.93 16.78 2.55
C LEU A 110 1.68 17.99 1.63
N ARG A 111 0.81 17.80 0.65
CA ARG A 111 0.32 18.84 -0.28
C ARG A 111 -1.20 18.89 -0.20
N GLU A 112 -1.69 20.06 0.20
CA GLU A 112 -3.11 20.39 0.35
C GLU A 112 -3.59 21.36 -0.74
N THR A 113 -2.84 21.43 -1.85
CA THR A 113 -3.09 22.35 -2.98
C THR A 113 -4.25 21.91 -3.88
N ARG A 114 -4.79 20.70 -3.65
CA ARG A 114 -5.81 20.06 -4.47
C ARG A 114 -6.78 19.25 -3.60
N ARG A 115 -7.90 18.79 -4.19
CA ARG A 115 -8.98 18.09 -3.45
C ARG A 115 -8.55 16.77 -2.82
N ILE A 116 -7.52 16.15 -3.36
CA ILE A 116 -6.90 14.94 -2.82
C ILE A 116 -5.56 15.31 -2.20
N GLU A 117 -5.41 15.00 -0.91
CA GLU A 117 -4.16 15.17 -0.21
C GLU A 117 -3.13 14.17 -0.75
N LEU A 118 -1.95 14.64 -1.12
CA LEU A 118 -0.86 13.80 -1.60
C LEU A 118 0.44 14.14 -0.86
N THR A 119 1.30 13.15 -0.65
CA THR A 119 2.68 13.38 -0.24
C THR A 119 3.54 13.48 -1.50
N LEU A 120 4.04 14.67 -1.83
CA LEU A 120 4.85 14.92 -3.03
C LEU A 120 6.10 15.75 -2.73
N CYS A 121 7.16 15.52 -3.50
CA CYS A 121 8.30 16.45 -3.58
C CYS A 121 7.91 17.67 -4.43
N ASP A 122 8.66 18.78 -4.31
CA ASP A 122 8.35 20.03 -5.03
C ASP A 122 8.32 19.84 -6.56
N VAL A 123 9.22 19.00 -7.07
CA VAL A 123 9.28 18.71 -8.52
C VAL A 123 8.04 17.95 -8.98
N CYS A 124 7.54 16.98 -8.22
CA CYS A 124 6.34 16.25 -8.61
C CYS A 124 5.08 17.10 -8.41
N GLU A 125 5.05 17.93 -7.37
CA GLU A 125 3.97 18.88 -7.09
C GLU A 125 3.69 19.80 -8.30
N SER A 126 4.73 20.30 -8.97
CA SER A 126 4.58 21.18 -10.14
C SER A 126 4.03 20.48 -11.39
N HIS A 127 3.98 19.15 -11.40
CA HIS A 127 3.57 18.35 -12.56
C HIS A 127 2.28 17.55 -12.33
N VAL A 128 1.78 17.49 -11.10
CA VAL A 128 0.53 16.80 -10.78
C VAL A 128 -0.62 17.79 -10.91
N GLY A 129 -1.56 17.46 -11.79
CA GLY A 129 -2.73 18.27 -12.07
C GLY A 129 -3.69 18.39 -10.88
N PRO A 130 -4.77 19.19 -11.01
CA PRO A 130 -5.76 19.38 -9.95
C PRO A 130 -6.55 18.11 -9.62
N ASP A 131 -6.54 17.10 -10.50
CA ASP A 131 -7.17 15.79 -10.32
C ASP A 131 -6.31 14.80 -9.52
N GLY A 132 -5.03 15.12 -9.27
CA GLY A 132 -4.15 14.31 -8.42
C GLY A 132 -3.70 12.98 -9.01
N ARG A 133 -3.80 12.79 -10.34
CA ARG A 133 -3.34 11.56 -10.99
C ARG A 133 -1.81 11.45 -10.98
N LEU A 134 -1.29 10.27 -10.62
CA LEU A 134 0.13 9.96 -10.47
C LEU A 134 0.70 9.16 -11.65
#